data_AF-A0A7J7RFV3-F1
#
_entry.id   AF-A0A7J7RFV3-F1
#
_cell.length_a   1.000
_cell.length_b   1.000
_cell.length_c   1.000
_cell.angle_alpha   90.00
_cell.angle_beta   90.00
_cell.angle_gamma   90.00
#
_symmetry.space_group_name_H-M   'P 1'
#
loop_
_entity.id
_entity.type
_entity.pdbx_description
1 polymer ?
#
loop_
_entity_poly.entity_id
_entity_poly.type
_entity_poly.pdbx_seq_one_letter_code
_entity_poly.pdbx_strand_id
1 'polypeptide(L)'
;MRAFLGLPLPLLVNLVGSLLGFAATVTLIPAFRGHFIAARLCGRDLNKRGQELIPESQGVISGAVFLILLFCFIPVPFLNCFVEEQCKAFPHHEFVALIGALLAICCMIFLGFADDVLNLRWRHKLLLPTAASLPLLMVYFTNFGNTTIVVPKPFRPILGLHLDLGILYYVYMGLLAVFCTNAINILAGINGLEAGQSLVISASIIVFNLVELEGDCRDDHVFSLYFMIPFFFTTLGLLYHNW
;
A
#
# COMPACT_ATOMS: atom_id res chain seq x y z
N MET A 1 -15.47 -18.66 19.35
CA MET A 1 -14.43 -18.20 20.30
C MET A 1 -13.15 -19.06 20.23
N ARG A 2 -12.72 -19.50 19.03
CA ARG A 2 -11.43 -20.20 18.79
C ARG A 2 -10.53 -19.50 17.75
N ALA A 3 -10.99 -18.41 17.13
CA ALA A 3 -10.29 -17.74 16.03
C ALA A 3 -9.11 -16.85 16.45
N PHE A 4 -8.96 -16.52 17.74
CA PHE A 4 -7.95 -15.54 18.20
C PHE A 4 -6.61 -16.15 18.68
N LEU A 5 -6.45 -17.48 18.68
CA LEU A 5 -5.32 -18.13 19.36
C LEU A 5 -4.24 -18.73 18.44
N GLY A 6 -4.22 -18.42 17.15
CA GLY A 6 -3.25 -19.00 16.22
C GLY A 6 -2.92 -18.15 15.00
N LEU A 7 -2.76 -16.83 15.17
CA LEU A 7 -2.18 -16.02 14.09
C LEU A 7 -0.79 -16.59 13.75
N PRO A 8 -0.49 -16.87 12.47
CA PRO A 8 0.83 -17.36 12.08
C PRO A 8 1.89 -16.36 12.52
N LEU A 9 3.03 -16.87 12.99
CA LEU A 9 4.12 -16.08 13.58
C LEU A 9 4.48 -14.82 12.75
N PRO A 10 4.56 -14.87 11.40
CA PRO A 10 4.81 -13.68 10.60
C PRO A 10 3.76 -12.59 10.77
N LEU A 11 2.46 -12.92 10.86
CA LEU A 11 1.42 -11.92 11.08
C LEU A 11 1.49 -11.29 12.48
N LEU A 12 1.90 -12.05 13.50
CA LEU A 12 2.10 -11.51 14.85
C LEU A 12 3.28 -10.53 14.88
N VAL A 13 4.42 -10.92 14.30
CA VAL A 13 5.60 -10.04 14.18
C VAL A 13 5.26 -8.79 13.37
N ASN A 14 4.50 -8.94 12.28
CA ASN A 14 4.05 -7.82 11.47
C ASN A 14 3.16 -6.86 12.27
N LEU A 15 2.21 -7.39 13.06
CA LEU A 15 1.34 -6.58 13.91
C LEU A 15 2.13 -5.80 14.97
N VAL A 16 3.06 -6.45 15.66
CA VAL A 16 3.94 -5.80 16.65
C VAL A 16 4.78 -4.71 15.99
N GLY A 17 5.41 -5.02 14.85
CA GLY A 17 6.17 -4.04 14.06
C GLY A 17 5.30 -2.86 13.62
N SER A 18 4.06 -3.11 13.21
CA SER A 18 3.12 -2.08 12.78
C SER A 18 2.69 -1.15 13.91
N LEU A 19 2.48 -1.68 15.13
CA LEU A 19 2.20 -0.88 16.33
C LEU A 19 3.40 0.04 16.68
N LEU A 20 4.62 -0.47 16.55
CA LEU A 20 5.84 0.35 16.68
C LEU A 20 5.91 1.40 15.57
N GLY A 21 5.53 1.05 14.34
CA GLY A 21 5.41 1.97 13.21
C GLY A 21 4.41 3.09 13.43
N PHE A 22 3.27 2.81 14.06
CA PHE A 22 2.31 3.83 14.48
C PHE A 22 2.96 4.82 15.45
N ALA A 23 3.60 4.31 16.52
CA ALA A 23 4.29 5.16 17.50
C ALA A 23 5.42 5.99 16.87
N ALA A 24 6.22 5.38 15.98
CA ALA A 24 7.25 6.06 15.21
C ALA A 24 6.65 7.16 14.32
N THR A 25 5.54 6.91 13.64
CA THR A 25 4.91 7.91 12.78
C THR A 25 4.38 9.10 13.59
N VAL A 26 3.69 8.84 14.71
CA VAL A 26 3.19 9.87 15.62
C VAL A 26 4.31 10.73 16.20
N THR A 27 5.48 10.13 16.47
CA THR A 27 6.62 10.86 17.04
C THR A 27 7.45 11.61 15.99
N LEU A 28 7.64 11.03 14.80
CA LEU A 28 8.50 11.61 13.76
C LEU A 28 7.85 12.78 13.02
N ILE A 29 6.53 12.75 12.77
CA ILE A 29 5.81 13.85 12.10
C ILE A 29 6.10 15.22 12.75
N PRO A 30 5.87 15.43 14.06
CA PRO A 30 6.17 16.70 14.70
C PRO A 30 7.67 16.98 14.79
N ALA A 31 8.51 15.94 14.93
CA ALA A 31 9.97 16.10 14.99
C ALA A 31 10.56 16.68 13.69
N PHE A 32 9.97 16.33 12.53
CA PHE A 32 10.40 16.85 11.23
C PHE A 32 9.69 18.15 10.82
N ARG A 33 8.71 18.65 11.58
CA ARG A 33 7.95 19.88 11.26
C ARG A 33 8.86 21.04 10.83
N GLY A 34 9.94 21.29 11.57
CA GLY A 34 10.87 22.38 11.28
C GLY A 34 11.54 22.27 9.90
N HIS A 35 11.88 21.05 9.47
CA HIS A 35 12.51 20.80 8.17
C HIS A 35 11.56 21.08 7.00
N PHE A 36 10.29 20.67 7.12
CA PHE A 36 9.28 20.92 6.08
C PHE A 36 8.99 22.42 5.93
N ILE A 37 8.86 23.13 7.04
CA ILE A 37 8.66 24.59 7.02
C ILE A 37 9.89 25.29 6.42
N ALA A 38 11.11 24.89 6.80
CA ALA A 38 12.33 25.46 6.26
C ALA A 38 12.49 25.19 4.74
N ALA A 39 12.07 24.02 4.27
CA ALA A 39 12.05 23.63 2.86
C ALA A 39 10.91 24.26 2.05
N ARG A 40 10.02 25.06 2.68
CA ARG A 40 8.80 25.62 2.08
C ARG A 40 7.82 24.56 1.57
N LEU A 41 7.86 23.35 2.15
CA LEU A 41 6.88 22.30 1.95
C LEU A 41 5.74 22.51 2.96
N CYS A 42 4.99 23.59 2.75
CA CYS A 42 3.92 23.99 3.64
C CYS A 42 2.86 24.82 2.91
N GLY A 43 1.63 24.74 3.41
CA GLY A 43 0.48 25.42 2.86
C GLY A 43 -0.44 25.96 3.95
N ARG A 44 -1.50 26.62 3.53
CA ARG A 44 -2.52 27.16 4.43
C ARG A 44 -3.75 26.26 4.42
N ASP A 45 -4.40 26.13 5.57
CA ASP A 45 -5.73 25.52 5.62
C ASP A 45 -6.73 26.49 4.97
N LEU A 46 -7.13 26.18 3.73
CA LEU A 46 -8.03 27.02 2.92
C LEU A 46 -9.44 27.13 3.51
N ASN A 47 -9.82 26.22 4.41
CA ASN A 47 -11.13 26.19 5.04
C ASN A 47 -11.16 26.85 6.43
N LYS A 48 -10.04 27.41 6.89
CA LYS A 48 -9.93 28.16 8.15
C LYS A 48 -9.52 29.60 7.88
N ARG A 49 -9.96 30.51 8.76
CA ARG A 49 -9.57 31.94 8.70
C ARG A 49 -8.10 32.18 9.07
N GLY A 50 -7.46 31.21 9.72
CA GLY A 50 -6.06 31.29 10.14
C GLY A 50 -5.11 31.37 8.94
N GLN A 51 -4.01 32.10 9.11
CA GLN A 51 -2.95 32.24 8.10
C GLN A 51 -1.70 31.40 8.46
N GLU A 52 -1.80 30.51 9.45
CA GLU A 52 -0.69 29.65 9.87
C GLU A 52 -0.30 28.70 8.74
N LEU A 53 1.00 28.53 8.54
CA LEU A 53 1.55 27.58 7.60
C LEU A 53 1.64 26.20 8.26
N ILE A 54 0.99 25.22 7.64
CA ILE A 54 0.94 23.83 8.05
C ILE A 54 1.89 23.05 7.12
N PRO A 55 2.75 22.17 7.66
CA PRO A 55 3.65 21.38 6.83
C PRO A 55 2.86 20.44 5.91
N GLU A 56 3.19 20.44 4.62
CA GLU A 56 2.60 19.57 3.61
C GLU A 56 3.44 18.29 3.43
N SER A 57 2.99 17.39 2.55
CA SER A 57 3.69 16.14 2.18
C SER A 57 4.09 15.25 3.35
N GLN A 58 3.39 15.33 4.50
CA GLN A 58 3.68 14.51 5.69
C GLN A 58 3.50 13.00 5.45
N GLY A 59 2.77 12.64 4.40
CA GLY A 59 2.68 11.26 3.91
C GLY A 59 4.04 10.62 3.65
N VAL A 60 5.07 11.38 3.25
CA VAL A 60 6.43 10.85 3.01
C VAL A 60 7.06 10.27 4.29
N ILE A 61 6.75 10.83 5.46
CA ILE A 61 7.26 10.31 6.75
C ILE A 61 6.59 8.98 7.05
N SER A 62 5.25 8.92 6.96
CA SER A 62 4.50 7.67 7.17
C SER A 62 4.88 6.57 6.17
N GLY A 63 5.13 6.96 4.91
CA GLY A 63 5.60 6.07 3.85
C GLY A 63 7.03 5.56 4.09
N ALA A 64 7.93 6.41 4.58
CA ALA A 64 9.28 6.00 4.95
C ALA A 64 9.26 5.00 6.11
N VAL A 65 8.46 5.25 7.16
CA VAL A 65 8.27 4.32 8.26
C VAL A 65 7.70 3.00 7.76
N PHE A 66 6.70 3.03 6.89
CA PHE A 66 6.12 1.84 6.26
C PHE A 66 7.18 1.00 5.50
N LEU A 67 8.03 1.64 4.69
CA LEU A 67 9.10 0.95 3.96
C LEU A 67 10.14 0.35 4.91
N ILE A 68 10.57 1.08 5.93
CA ILE A 68 11.54 0.57 6.93
C ILE A 68 10.98 -0.65 7.64
N LEU A 69 9.72 -0.58 8.09
CA LEU A 69 9.05 -1.72 8.73
C LEU A 69 9.04 -2.95 7.81
N LEU A 70 8.62 -2.77 6.55
CA LEU A 70 8.55 -3.89 5.64
C LEU A 70 9.93 -4.42 5.24
N PHE A 71 10.95 -3.56 5.11
CA PHE A 71 12.33 -4.01 4.89
C PHE A 71 12.84 -4.86 6.05
N CYS A 72 12.57 -4.47 7.29
CA CYS A 72 12.88 -5.28 8.47
C CYS A 72 12.02 -6.56 8.54
N PHE A 73 10.82 -6.54 7.97
CA PHE A 73 9.89 -7.67 7.96
C PHE A 73 10.20 -8.71 6.87
N ILE A 74 10.89 -8.35 5.77
CA ILE A 74 11.23 -9.26 4.66
C ILE A 74 11.71 -10.66 5.10
N PRO A 75 12.66 -10.83 6.02
CA PRO A 75 13.15 -12.17 6.39
C PRO A 75 12.12 -12.99 7.20
N VAL A 76 11.11 -12.34 7.80
CA VAL A 76 10.21 -12.96 8.79
C VAL A 76 9.33 -14.06 8.19
N PRO A 77 8.64 -13.87 7.04
CA PRO A 77 7.90 -14.95 6.37
C PRO A 77 8.78 -16.15 5.99
N PHE A 78 10.10 -15.96 5.86
CA PHE A 78 11.05 -16.95 5.38
C PHE A 78 11.99 -17.48 6.48
N LEU A 79 11.69 -17.25 7.77
CA LEU A 79 12.57 -17.63 8.88
C LEU A 79 12.95 -19.12 8.88
N ASN A 80 12.01 -20.01 8.53
CA ASN A 80 12.28 -21.45 8.44
C ASN A 80 13.30 -21.80 7.35
N CYS A 81 13.54 -20.92 6.38
CA CYS A 81 14.60 -21.07 5.39
C CYS A 81 15.90 -20.38 5.77
N PHE A 82 15.87 -19.41 6.70
CA PHE A 82 17.06 -18.68 7.16
C PHE A 82 17.68 -19.27 8.43
N VAL A 83 16.87 -19.81 9.33
CA VAL A 83 17.28 -20.22 10.69
C VAL A 83 17.30 -21.73 10.83
N GLU A 84 16.31 -22.42 10.26
CA GLU A 84 16.25 -23.88 10.29
C GLU A 84 16.89 -24.38 8.98
N GLU A 85 17.90 -25.25 9.04
CA GLU A 85 18.54 -25.88 7.86
C GLU A 85 17.58 -26.80 7.06
N GLN A 86 16.26 -26.65 7.23
CA GLN A 86 15.21 -27.53 6.74
C GLN A 86 14.66 -27.13 5.35
N CYS A 87 15.11 -26.01 4.78
CA CYS A 87 14.56 -25.52 3.52
C CYS A 87 15.23 -26.20 2.31
N LYS A 88 14.54 -27.18 1.72
CA LYS A 88 15.00 -27.89 0.51
C LYS A 88 15.18 -26.97 -0.70
N ALA A 89 14.34 -25.94 -0.82
CA ALA A 89 14.43 -24.90 -1.85
C ALA A 89 13.76 -23.62 -1.33
N PHE A 90 14.39 -22.47 -1.57
CA PHE A 90 13.87 -21.18 -1.12
C PHE A 90 12.62 -20.77 -1.93
N PRO A 91 11.54 -20.30 -1.30
CA PRO A 91 10.29 -19.89 -1.97
C PRO A 91 10.46 -18.55 -2.70
N HIS A 92 11.13 -18.58 -3.86
CA HIS A 92 11.43 -17.39 -4.65
C HIS A 92 10.18 -16.68 -5.17
N HIS A 93 9.06 -17.39 -5.40
CA HIS A 93 7.83 -16.80 -5.92
C HIS A 93 7.24 -15.75 -4.95
N GLU A 94 7.10 -16.10 -3.67
CA GLU A 94 6.62 -15.19 -2.62
C GLU A 94 7.60 -14.04 -2.37
N PHE A 95 8.90 -14.34 -2.36
CA PHE A 95 9.94 -13.33 -2.15
C PHE A 95 9.96 -12.30 -3.29
N VAL A 96 9.90 -12.74 -4.55
CA VAL A 96 9.83 -11.86 -5.72
C VAL A 96 8.57 -11.00 -5.69
N ALA A 97 7.43 -11.56 -5.27
CA ALA A 97 6.20 -10.79 -5.10
C ALA A 97 6.33 -9.70 -4.03
N LEU A 98 6.92 -10.03 -2.87
CA LEU A 98 7.14 -9.10 -1.77
C LEU A 98 8.05 -7.94 -2.19
N ILE A 99 9.20 -8.24 -2.80
CA ILE A 99 10.17 -7.24 -3.25
C ILE A 99 9.62 -6.40 -4.40
N GLY A 100 8.93 -7.01 -5.38
CA GLY A 100 8.37 -6.28 -6.51
C GLY A 100 7.24 -5.34 -6.11
N ALA A 101 6.37 -5.75 -5.18
CA ALA A 101 5.36 -4.87 -4.59
C ALA A 101 5.98 -3.72 -3.80
N LEU A 102 7.01 -3.99 -2.99
CA LEU A 102 7.77 -2.95 -2.28
C LEU A 102 8.47 -1.97 -3.23
N LEU A 103 9.03 -2.45 -4.33
CA LEU A 103 9.63 -1.60 -5.35
C LEU A 103 8.58 -0.66 -5.97
N ALA A 104 7.42 -1.19 -6.34
CA ALA A 104 6.32 -0.38 -6.87
C ALA A 104 5.85 0.69 -5.86
N ILE A 105 5.65 0.31 -4.59
CA ILE A 105 5.22 1.24 -3.53
C ILE A 105 6.30 2.29 -3.25
N CYS A 106 7.57 1.90 -3.17
CA CYS A 106 8.69 2.81 -2.96
C CYS A 106 8.80 3.84 -4.10
N CYS A 107 8.71 3.38 -5.35
CA CYS A 107 8.65 4.26 -6.52
C CYS A 107 7.47 5.22 -6.44
N MET A 108 6.29 4.76 -6.00
CA MET A 108 5.11 5.61 -5.84
C MET A 108 5.25 6.65 -4.73
N ILE A 109 5.82 6.30 -3.58
CA ILE A 109 6.10 7.27 -2.50
C ILE A 109 7.09 8.33 -2.99
N PHE A 110 8.17 7.91 -3.65
CA PHE A 110 9.16 8.82 -4.21
C PHE A 110 8.56 9.76 -5.25
N LEU A 111 7.79 9.24 -6.21
CA LEU A 111 7.20 10.03 -7.28
C LEU A 111 6.07 10.93 -6.77
N GLY A 112 5.30 10.50 -5.78
CA GLY A 112 4.31 11.33 -5.09
C GLY A 112 4.98 12.52 -4.40
N PHE A 113 6.05 12.27 -3.64
CA PHE A 113 6.83 13.35 -3.02
C PHE A 113 7.47 14.28 -4.07
N ALA A 114 7.99 13.73 -5.17
CA ALA A 114 8.51 14.54 -6.26
C ALA A 114 7.43 15.41 -6.93
N ASP A 115 6.19 14.92 -7.07
CA ASP A 115 5.06 15.72 -7.56
C ASP A 115 4.74 16.88 -6.63
N ASP A 116 4.73 16.65 -5.32
CA ASP A 116 4.49 17.70 -4.32
C ASP A 116 5.57 18.79 -4.36
N VAL A 117 6.84 18.41 -4.50
CA VAL A 117 7.96 19.36 -4.55
C VAL A 117 7.99 20.13 -5.89
N LEU A 118 7.75 19.44 -7.00
CA LEU A 118 7.95 19.98 -8.36
C LEU A 118 6.67 20.53 -9.00
N ASN A 119 5.50 20.29 -8.41
CA ASN A 119 4.18 20.65 -8.95
C ASN A 119 4.02 20.23 -10.42
N LEU A 120 4.08 18.91 -10.68
CA LEU A 120 4.12 18.42 -12.05
C LEU A 120 2.77 18.61 -12.77
N ARG A 121 2.84 18.78 -14.10
CA ARG A 121 1.65 18.87 -14.97
C ARG A 121 0.84 17.58 -14.92
N TRP A 122 -0.48 17.68 -15.09
CA TRP A 122 -1.45 16.57 -15.08
C TRP A 122 -1.03 15.33 -15.90
N ARG A 123 -0.37 15.53 -17.05
CA ARG A 123 0.13 14.42 -17.89
C ARG A 123 1.08 13.49 -17.13
N HIS A 124 1.94 14.03 -16.26
CA HIS A 124 2.87 13.23 -15.46
C HIS A 124 2.14 12.51 -14.32
N LYS A 125 1.03 13.07 -13.82
CA LYS A 125 0.17 12.40 -12.83
C LYS A 125 -0.52 11.15 -13.37
N LEU A 126 -0.56 10.97 -14.70
CA LEU A 126 -0.98 9.73 -15.36
C LEU A 126 0.20 8.82 -15.72
N LEU A 127 1.30 9.39 -16.23
CA LEU A 127 2.46 8.62 -16.69
C LEU A 127 3.26 8.01 -15.53
N LEU A 128 3.45 8.76 -14.44
CA LEU A 128 4.29 8.35 -13.31
C LEU A 128 3.72 7.13 -12.57
N PRO A 129 2.42 7.07 -12.22
CA PRO A 129 1.86 5.85 -11.62
C PRO A 129 1.89 4.66 -12.57
N THR A 130 1.74 4.90 -13.88
CA THR A 130 1.87 3.83 -14.89
C THR A 130 3.27 3.24 -14.85
N ALA A 131 4.32 4.07 -14.88
CA ALA A 131 5.71 3.62 -14.83
C ALA A 131 6.05 2.92 -13.50
N ALA A 132 5.58 3.45 -12.38
CA ALA A 132 5.80 2.88 -11.05
C ALA A 132 5.06 1.56 -10.82
N SER A 133 4.00 1.28 -11.58
CA SER A 133 3.27 0.00 -11.52
C SER A 133 3.97 -1.15 -12.27
N LEU A 134 4.96 -0.85 -13.14
CA LEU A 134 5.65 -1.85 -13.96
C LEU A 134 6.25 -3.02 -13.16
N PRO A 135 6.87 -2.84 -11.98
CA PRO A 135 7.34 -3.95 -11.16
C PRO A 135 6.23 -4.94 -10.81
N LEU A 136 5.03 -4.45 -10.47
CA LEU A 136 3.88 -5.29 -10.17
C LEU A 136 3.42 -6.08 -11.40
N LEU A 137 3.39 -5.43 -12.59
CA LEU A 137 3.05 -6.10 -13.84
C LEU A 137 4.07 -7.20 -14.19
N MET A 138 5.35 -6.96 -13.95
CA MET A 138 6.41 -7.95 -14.21
C MET A 138 6.31 -9.14 -13.26
N VAL A 139 6.10 -8.91 -11.95
CA VAL A 139 5.85 -9.99 -10.99
C VAL A 139 4.61 -10.81 -11.39
N TYR A 140 3.53 -10.13 -11.80
CA TYR A 140 2.32 -10.82 -12.22
C TYR A 140 2.57 -11.71 -13.45
N PHE A 141 3.33 -11.21 -14.41
CA PHE A 141 3.74 -11.95 -15.60
C PHE A 141 4.60 -13.18 -15.28
N THR A 142 5.56 -13.06 -14.36
CA THR A 142 6.48 -14.17 -14.05
C THR A 142 5.88 -15.22 -13.12
N ASN A 143 4.99 -14.83 -12.21
CA ASN A 143 4.55 -15.71 -11.11
C ASN A 143 3.15 -16.30 -11.30
N PHE A 144 2.21 -15.55 -11.87
CA PHE A 144 0.80 -15.95 -11.93
C PHE A 144 0.31 -16.10 -13.36
N GLY A 145 0.47 -15.06 -14.18
CA GLY A 145 0.18 -15.08 -15.62
C GLY A 145 -1.27 -15.32 -16.03
N ASN A 146 -2.23 -15.39 -15.11
CA ASN A 146 -3.62 -15.72 -15.44
C ASN A 146 -4.42 -14.50 -15.94
N THR A 147 -4.48 -14.32 -17.25
CA THR A 147 -5.21 -13.20 -17.88
C THR A 147 -6.71 -13.46 -18.09
N THR A 148 -7.23 -14.60 -17.63
CA THR A 148 -8.64 -14.97 -17.76
C THR A 148 -9.46 -14.44 -16.59
N ILE A 149 -10.46 -13.60 -16.88
CA ILE A 149 -11.37 -13.05 -15.88
C ILE A 149 -12.71 -13.80 -15.87
N VAL A 150 -13.37 -13.80 -14.70
CA VAL A 150 -14.78 -14.19 -14.59
C VAL A 150 -15.65 -12.98 -14.91
N VAL A 151 -16.49 -13.10 -15.93
CA VAL A 151 -17.33 -12.00 -16.40
C VAL A 151 -18.43 -11.68 -15.36
N PRO A 152 -18.63 -10.39 -15.00
CA PRO A 152 -19.72 -9.99 -14.10
C PRO A 152 -21.11 -10.36 -14.65
N LYS A 153 -22.04 -10.71 -13.75
CA LYS A 153 -23.36 -11.27 -14.11
C LYS A 153 -24.11 -10.55 -15.26
N PRO A 154 -24.16 -9.20 -15.32
CA PRO A 154 -24.86 -8.50 -16.41
C PRO A 154 -24.28 -8.75 -17.81
N PHE A 155 -22.98 -9.05 -17.91
CA PHE A 155 -22.26 -9.18 -19.19
C PHE A 155 -22.08 -10.62 -19.64
N ARG A 156 -22.35 -11.61 -18.76
CA ARG A 156 -22.23 -13.04 -19.07
C ARG A 156 -23.01 -13.50 -20.31
N PRO A 157 -24.22 -12.99 -20.61
CA PRO A 157 -24.94 -13.41 -21.81
C PRO A 157 -24.23 -13.04 -23.12
N ILE A 158 -23.38 -12.01 -23.11
CA ILE A 158 -22.72 -11.48 -24.31
C ILE A 158 -21.29 -12.04 -24.44
N LEU A 159 -20.57 -12.11 -23.32
CA LEU A 159 -19.13 -12.39 -23.29
C LEU A 159 -18.78 -13.80 -22.78
N GLY A 160 -19.77 -14.58 -22.34
CA GLY A 160 -19.57 -15.88 -21.70
C GLY A 160 -19.21 -15.77 -20.21
N LEU A 161 -18.90 -16.90 -19.57
CA LEU A 161 -18.53 -16.96 -18.15
C LEU A 161 -17.07 -16.54 -17.92
N HIS A 162 -16.17 -16.98 -18.79
CA HIS A 162 -14.74 -16.73 -18.74
C HIS A 162 -14.30 -16.00 -20.01
N LEU A 163 -13.50 -14.95 -19.83
CA LEU A 163 -12.95 -14.16 -20.93
C LEU A 163 -11.45 -13.99 -20.72
N ASP A 164 -10.65 -14.46 -21.68
CA ASP A 164 -9.21 -14.17 -21.71
C ASP A 164 -8.97 -12.78 -22.32
N LEU A 165 -8.40 -11.90 -21.52
CA LEU A 165 -8.08 -10.53 -21.91
C LEU A 165 -6.68 -10.37 -22.49
N GLY A 166 -5.78 -11.35 -22.26
CA GLY A 166 -4.37 -11.26 -22.64
C GLY A 166 -3.72 -9.93 -22.22
N ILE A 167 -3.17 -9.20 -23.18
CA ILE A 167 -2.50 -7.90 -22.95
C ILE A 167 -3.41 -6.85 -22.31
N LEU A 168 -4.73 -6.89 -22.56
CA LEU A 168 -5.67 -5.93 -21.99
C LEU A 168 -5.77 -6.08 -20.47
N TYR A 169 -5.48 -7.26 -19.92
CA TYR A 169 -5.40 -7.45 -18.47
C TYR A 169 -4.23 -6.66 -17.85
N TYR A 170 -3.08 -6.63 -18.51
CA TYR A 170 -1.93 -5.82 -18.07
C TYR A 170 -2.19 -4.33 -18.19
N VAL A 171 -2.86 -3.89 -19.26
CA VAL A 171 -3.33 -2.50 -19.39
C VAL A 171 -4.26 -2.14 -18.24
N TYR A 172 -5.21 -3.03 -17.92
CA TYR A 172 -6.10 -2.85 -16.77
C TYR A 172 -5.33 -2.71 -15.45
N MET A 173 -4.36 -3.59 -15.16
CA MET A 173 -3.56 -3.49 -13.92
C MET A 173 -2.80 -2.17 -13.82
N GLY A 174 -2.20 -1.68 -14.92
CA GLY A 174 -1.54 -0.38 -14.95
C GLY A 174 -2.52 0.77 -14.71
N LEU A 175 -3.68 0.75 -15.37
CA LEU A 175 -4.72 1.75 -15.20
C LEU A 175 -5.35 1.71 -13.79
N LEU A 176 -5.40 0.54 -13.14
CA LEU A 176 -5.86 0.42 -11.76
C LEU A 176 -4.96 1.19 -10.80
N ALA A 177 -3.64 1.10 -10.96
CA ALA A 177 -2.69 1.89 -10.15
C ALA A 177 -2.83 3.40 -10.37
N VAL A 178 -3.04 3.82 -11.63
CA VAL A 178 -3.34 5.23 -11.98
C VAL A 178 -4.65 5.68 -11.36
N PHE A 179 -5.70 4.86 -11.46
CA PHE A 179 -7.02 5.17 -10.91
C PHE A 179 -6.98 5.31 -9.40
N CYS A 180 -6.42 4.33 -8.66
CA CYS A 180 -6.41 4.35 -7.20
C CYS A 180 -5.71 5.58 -6.63
N THR A 181 -4.56 5.98 -7.21
CA THR A 181 -3.81 7.14 -6.71
C THR A 181 -4.48 8.46 -7.03
N ASN A 182 -5.04 8.62 -8.23
CA ASN A 182 -5.75 9.83 -8.60
C ASN A 182 -7.13 9.94 -7.95
N ALA A 183 -7.85 8.83 -7.74
CA ALA A 183 -9.18 8.82 -7.14
C ALA A 183 -9.16 9.35 -5.69
N ILE A 184 -8.18 8.93 -4.89
CA ILE A 184 -8.00 9.46 -3.53
C ILE A 184 -7.59 10.93 -3.59
N ASN A 185 -6.69 11.29 -4.52
CA ASN A 185 -6.17 12.66 -4.63
C ASN A 185 -7.22 13.69 -5.08
N ILE A 186 -8.22 13.30 -5.88
CA ILE A 186 -9.33 14.21 -6.26
C ILE A 186 -10.42 14.29 -5.18
N LEU A 187 -10.52 13.27 -4.31
CA LEU A 187 -11.44 13.25 -3.18
C LEU A 187 -10.72 13.72 -1.91
N ALA A 188 -10.32 14.99 -1.92
CA ALA A 188 -9.41 15.62 -0.96
C ALA A 188 -9.85 17.05 -0.61
N GLY A 189 -9.15 17.69 0.32
CA GLY A 189 -9.29 19.13 0.59
C GLY A 189 -10.09 19.50 1.84
N ILE A 190 -10.45 18.52 2.68
CA ILE A 190 -10.93 18.75 4.05
C ILE A 190 -10.10 17.89 5.02
N ASN A 191 -9.81 18.43 6.20
CA ASN A 191 -8.92 17.80 7.17
C ASN A 191 -9.33 16.35 7.49
N GLY A 192 -8.38 15.42 7.37
CA GLY A 192 -8.58 14.02 7.68
C GLY A 192 -9.23 13.16 6.59
N LEU A 193 -9.68 13.72 5.45
CA LEU A 193 -10.45 12.95 4.46
C LEU A 193 -9.59 11.94 3.70
N GLU A 194 -8.40 12.32 3.27
CA GLU A 194 -7.50 11.52 2.45
C GLU A 194 -6.96 10.32 3.25
N ALA A 195 -6.46 10.59 4.46
CA ALA A 195 -6.00 9.54 5.38
C ALA A 195 -7.18 8.72 5.94
N GLY A 196 -8.31 9.36 6.27
CA GLY A 196 -9.49 8.71 6.81
C GLY A 196 -10.14 7.73 5.84
N GLN A 197 -10.38 8.12 4.58
CA GLN A 197 -10.94 7.20 3.58
C GLN A 197 -9.99 6.02 3.31
N SER A 198 -8.68 6.26 3.29
CA SER A 198 -7.65 5.23 3.11
C SER A 198 -7.62 4.23 4.28
N LEU A 199 -7.86 4.71 5.50
CA LEU A 199 -8.01 3.84 6.69
C LEU A 199 -9.26 2.97 6.61
N VAL A 200 -10.39 3.51 6.16
CA VAL A 200 -11.62 2.71 5.97
C VAL A 200 -11.41 1.63 4.92
N ILE A 201 -10.77 1.96 3.79
CA ILE A 201 -10.45 1.00 2.72
C ILE A 201 -9.52 -0.10 3.25
N SER A 202 -8.41 0.26 3.88
CA SER A 202 -7.45 -0.72 4.39
C SER A 202 -8.02 -1.59 5.52
N ALA A 203 -8.81 -1.02 6.44
CA ALA A 203 -9.53 -1.79 7.45
C ALA A 203 -10.50 -2.80 6.81
N SER A 204 -11.21 -2.39 5.75
CA SER A 204 -12.14 -3.27 5.03
C SER A 204 -11.40 -4.43 4.35
N ILE A 205 -10.24 -4.15 3.74
CA ILE A 205 -9.39 -5.18 3.13
C ILE A 205 -8.81 -6.12 4.21
N ILE A 206 -8.38 -5.59 5.36
CA ILE A 206 -7.91 -6.41 6.49
C ILE A 206 -9.01 -7.35 6.97
N VAL A 207 -10.21 -6.82 7.21
CA VAL A 207 -11.36 -7.64 7.66
C VAL A 207 -11.69 -8.71 6.62
N PHE A 208 -11.75 -8.34 5.35
CA PHE A 208 -11.99 -9.30 4.26
C PHE A 208 -10.92 -10.40 4.22
N ASN A 209 -9.64 -10.04 4.29
CA ASN A 209 -8.56 -11.01 4.32
C ASN A 209 -8.65 -11.95 5.53
N LEU A 210 -8.97 -11.42 6.72
CA LEU A 210 -9.12 -12.23 7.93
C LEU A 210 -10.28 -13.24 7.82
N VAL A 211 -11.36 -12.88 7.14
CA VAL A 211 -12.47 -13.81 6.86
C VAL A 211 -12.03 -14.91 5.90
N GLU A 212 -11.32 -14.55 4.83
CA GLU A 212 -10.86 -15.50 3.80
C GLU A 212 -9.60 -16.28 4.19
N LEU A 213 -8.99 -16.03 5.36
CA LEU A 213 -7.88 -16.85 5.88
C LEU A 213 -8.27 -18.31 6.12
N GLU A 214 -9.56 -18.59 6.32
CA GLU A 214 -10.11 -19.94 6.47
C GLU A 214 -10.47 -20.59 5.11
N GLY A 215 -10.37 -19.83 4.00
CA GLY A 215 -10.73 -20.26 2.65
C GLY A 215 -9.59 -20.81 1.81
N ASP A 216 -9.87 -21.03 0.51
CA ASP A 216 -8.97 -21.70 -0.43
C ASP A 216 -7.76 -20.82 -0.84
N CYS A 217 -7.89 -19.49 -0.84
CA CYS A 217 -6.87 -18.54 -1.29
C CYS A 217 -6.03 -17.95 -0.14
N ARG A 218 -5.76 -18.76 0.89
CA ARG A 218 -5.11 -18.31 2.14
C ARG A 218 -3.80 -17.55 1.90
N ASP A 219 -2.93 -18.03 1.02
CA ASP A 219 -1.61 -17.44 0.79
C ASP A 219 -1.70 -16.00 0.24
N ASP A 220 -2.66 -15.73 -0.65
CA ASP A 220 -2.93 -14.40 -1.21
C ASP A 220 -3.41 -13.42 -0.12
N HIS A 221 -4.28 -13.90 0.77
CA HIS A 221 -4.80 -13.09 1.89
C HIS A 221 -3.75 -12.81 2.96
N VAL A 222 -2.88 -13.80 3.26
CA VAL A 222 -1.72 -13.60 4.13
C VAL A 222 -0.76 -12.58 3.52
N PHE A 223 -0.44 -12.71 2.22
CA PHE A 223 0.40 -11.76 1.51
C PHE A 223 -0.18 -10.34 1.55
N SER A 224 -1.49 -10.20 1.31
CA SER A 224 -2.17 -8.90 1.40
C SER A 224 -2.11 -8.31 2.82
N LEU A 225 -2.29 -9.13 3.87
CA LEU A 225 -2.17 -8.69 5.26
C LEU A 225 -0.75 -8.22 5.61
N TYR A 226 0.30 -8.75 4.97
CA TYR A 226 1.66 -8.25 5.16
C TYR A 226 1.80 -6.76 4.85
N PHE A 227 1.14 -6.27 3.79
CA PHE A 227 1.16 -4.85 3.41
C PHE A 227 0.08 -4.03 4.12
N MET A 228 -1.13 -4.57 4.27
CA MET A 228 -2.26 -3.79 4.76
C MET A 228 -2.13 -3.41 6.24
N ILE A 229 -1.57 -4.30 7.09
CA ILE A 229 -1.44 -4.03 8.53
C ILE A 229 -0.47 -2.85 8.76
N PRO A 230 0.77 -2.82 8.24
CA PRO A 230 1.65 -1.67 8.36
C PRO A 230 1.05 -0.41 7.75
N PHE A 231 0.42 -0.51 6.58
CA PHE A 231 -0.23 0.63 5.92
C PHE A 231 -1.30 1.25 6.81
N PHE A 232 -2.15 0.44 7.44
CA PHE A 232 -3.18 0.91 8.34
C PHE A 232 -2.58 1.65 9.53
N PHE A 233 -1.59 1.06 10.21
CA PHE A 233 -1.01 1.67 11.41
C PHE A 233 -0.17 2.92 11.14
N THR A 234 0.61 2.97 10.05
CA THR A 234 1.33 4.20 9.69
C THR A 234 0.38 5.30 9.22
N THR A 235 -0.68 4.96 8.48
CA THR A 235 -1.72 5.93 8.08
C THR A 235 -2.51 6.43 9.29
N LEU A 236 -2.75 5.59 10.30
CA LEU A 236 -3.38 6.02 11.55
C LEU A 236 -2.50 7.02 12.30
N GLY A 237 -1.18 6.83 12.27
CA GLY A 237 -0.23 7.78 12.85
C GLY A 237 -0.19 9.11 12.10
N LEU A 238 -0.39 9.08 10.77
CA LEU A 238 -0.58 10.29 9.97
C LEU A 238 -1.90 10.98 10.29
N LEU A 239 -3.02 10.24 10.36
CA LEU A 239 -4.33 10.78 10.66
C LEU A 239 -4.36 11.45 12.04
N TYR A 240 -3.63 10.93 13.03
CA TYR A 240 -3.52 11.53 14.37
C TYR A 240 -3.12 13.02 14.34
N HIS A 241 -2.26 13.43 13.39
CA HIS A 241 -1.83 14.82 13.23
C HIS A 241 -2.63 15.59 12.16
N ASN A 242 -3.45 14.88 11.37
CA ASN A 242 -4.19 15.44 10.23
C ASN A 242 -5.69 15.65 10.51
N TRP A 243 -6.19 15.12 11.63
CA TRP A 243 -7.57 15.27 12.11
C TRP A 243 -7.76 16.59 12.88
#